data_AF-A0A842TZH7-F1
#
_entry.id   AF-A0A842TZH7-F1
#
_cell.length_a   1.000
_cell.length_b   1.000
_cell.length_c   1.000
_cell.angle_alpha   90.00
_cell.angle_beta   90.00
_cell.angle_gamma   90.00
#
_symmetry.space_group_name_H-M   'P 1'
#
loop_
_entity.id
_entity.type
_entity.pdbx_description
1 polymer ?
#
loop_
_entity_poly.entity_id
_entity_poly.type
_entity_poly.pdbx_seq_one_letter_code
_entity_poly.pdbx_strand_id
1 'polypeptide(L)' 'MDLVKLPPYSPDLNPIETVWREIKKEAVYNTFYPLFDQFKKSLTHHLRCFEGEKVKSVCNLERYIAMAS' A
#
# COMPACT_ATOMS: atom_id res chain seq x y z
N MET A 1 -10.39 17.94 -9.83
CA MET A 1 -9.37 17.03 -9.27
C MET A 1 -9.15 17.52 -7.85
N ASP A 2 -9.92 16.97 -6.92
CA ASP A 2 -10.00 17.46 -5.56
C ASP A 2 -9.00 16.74 -4.67
N LEU A 3 -8.21 17.51 -3.94
CA LEU A 3 -7.24 17.01 -2.98
C LEU A 3 -7.96 16.74 -1.66
N VAL A 4 -8.07 15.46 -1.30
CA VAL A 4 -8.64 15.07 -0.01
C VAL A 4 -7.58 15.26 1.08
N LYS A 5 -7.85 16.18 2.02
CA LYS A 5 -6.97 16.43 3.15
C LYS A 5 -7.24 15.41 4.24
N LEU A 6 -6.24 14.60 4.54
CA LEU A 6 -6.28 13.66 5.67
C LEU A 6 -6.13 14.43 6.99
N PRO A 7 -6.83 14.02 8.06
CA PRO A 7 -6.59 14.56 9.38
C PRO A 7 -5.14 14.28 9.83
N PRO A 8 -4.55 15.16 10.66
CA PRO A 8 -3.20 14.96 11.17
C PRO A 8 -3.10 13.62 11.90
N TYR A 9 -1.99 12.91 11.70
CA TYR A 9 -1.71 11.59 12.30
C TYR A 9 -2.74 10.49 12.00
N SER A 10 -3.34 10.49 10.80
CA SER A 10 -4.26 9.42 10.37
C SER A 10 -3.65 8.51 9.27
N PRO A 11 -2.56 7.77 9.57
CA PRO A 11 -1.93 6.85 8.62
C PRO A 11 -2.88 5.75 8.15
N ASP A 12 -3.81 5.34 9.03
CA ASP A 12 -4.86 4.35 8.76
C ASP A 12 -5.87 4.77 7.68
N LEU A 13 -5.91 6.05 7.34
CA LEU A 13 -6.77 6.61 6.29
C LEU A 13 -6.03 6.75 4.95
N ASN A 14 -4.72 6.54 4.93
CA ASN A 14 -3.93 6.61 3.72
C ASN A 14 -3.84 5.22 3.05
N PRO A 15 -4.56 4.98 1.94
CA PRO A 15 -4.63 3.64 1.33
C PRO A 15 -3.26 3.11 0.89
N ILE A 16 -2.31 4.00 0.58
CA ILE A 16 -0.95 3.61 0.21
C ILE A 16 -0.21 2.90 1.36
N GLU A 17 -0.51 3.20 2.62
CA GLU A 17 0.12 2.53 3.77
C GLU A 17 -0.36 1.09 3.92
N THR A 18 -1.63 0.85 3.61
CA THR A 18 -2.20 -0.50 3.58
C THR A 18 -1.61 -1.31 2.44
N VAL A 19 -1.44 -0.73 1.25
CA VAL A 19 -0.73 -1.36 0.13
C VAL A 19 0.73 -1.66 0.51
N TRP A 20 1.43 -0.70 1.11
CA TRP A 20 2.81 -0.90 1.57
C TRP A 20 2.96 -1.99 2.62
N ARG A 21 1.98 -2.16 3.51
CA ARG A 21 1.97 -3.23 4.51
C ARG A 21 1.92 -4.61 3.86
N GLU A 22 1.08 -4.80 2.85
CA GLU A 22 0.98 -6.08 2.14
C GLU A 22 2.23 -6.34 1.28
N ILE A 23 2.73 -5.33 0.57
CA ILE A 23 3.96 -5.45 -0.21
C ILE A 23 5.15 -5.80 0.68
N LYS A 24 5.25 -5.20 1.88
CA LYS A 24 6.31 -5.55 2.83
C LYS A 24 6.22 -7.01 3.25
N LYS A 25 5.02 -7.56 3.48
CA LYS A 25 4.86 -8.99 3.81
C LYS A 25 5.37 -9.89 2.67
N GLU A 26 5.06 -9.54 1.42
CA GLU A 26 5.42 -10.38 0.27
C GLU A 26 6.87 -10.17 -0.23
N ALA A 27 7.42 -8.97 -0.08
CA ALA A 27 8.75 -8.62 -0.60
C ALA A 27 9.84 -8.60 0.48
N VAL A 28 9.54 -8.29 1.74
CA VAL A 28 10.57 -7.97 2.76
C VAL A 28 10.61 -8.99 3.89
N TYR A 29 9.48 -9.53 4.32
CA TYR A 29 9.44 -10.39 5.52
C TYR A 29 10.20 -11.72 5.38
N ASN A 30 10.48 -12.18 4.16
CA ASN A 30 11.14 -13.48 3.94
C ASN A 30 12.26 -13.43 2.89
N THR A 31 12.81 -12.25 2.61
CA THR A 31 13.87 -12.10 1.61
C THR A 31 14.88 -11.04 2.04
N PHE A 32 16.14 -11.46 2.15
CA PHE A 32 17.25 -10.54 2.39
C PHE A 32 17.85 -10.10 1.06
N TYR A 33 17.95 -8.79 0.84
CA TYR A 33 18.57 -8.23 -0.36
C TYR A 33 19.93 -7.64 0.01
N PRO A 34 21.04 -8.25 -0.42
CA PRO A 34 22.39 -7.73 -0.16
C PRO A 34 22.69 -6.42 -0.89
N LEU A 35 21.95 -6.10 -1.96
CA LEU A 35 22.12 -4.88 -2.75
C LEU A 35 20.79 -4.14 -2.89
N PHE A 36 20.85 -2.80 -2.79
CA PHE A 36 19.68 -1.94 -2.96
C PHE A 36 18.99 -2.13 -4.33
N ASP A 37 19.76 -2.40 -5.39
CA ASP A 37 19.19 -2.63 -6.73
C ASP A 37 18.32 -3.90 -6.78
N GLN A 38 18.69 -4.94 -6.04
CA GLN A 38 17.90 -6.17 -5.94
C GLN A 38 16.60 -5.92 -5.18
N PHE A 39 16.66 -5.17 -4.08
CA PHE A 39 15.47 -4.73 -3.35
C PHE A 39 14.54 -3.94 -4.27
N LYS A 40 15.08 -2.95 -4.99
CA LYS A 40 14.29 -2.10 -5.90
C LYS A 40 13.62 -2.92 -7.00
N LYS A 41 14.33 -3.88 -7.61
CA LYS A 41 13.78 -4.78 -8.63
C LYS A 41 12.65 -5.64 -8.09
N SER A 42 12.86 -6.28 -6.94
CA SER A 42 11.82 -7.12 -6.33
C SER A 42 10.60 -6.30 -5.93
N LEU A 43 10.81 -5.14 -5.31
CA LEU A 43 9.74 -4.23 -4.96
C LEU A 43 8.93 -3.79 -6.20
N THR A 44 9.61 -3.43 -7.29
CA THR A 44 8.95 -3.03 -8.54
C THR A 44 8.16 -4.19 -9.16
N HIS A 45 8.68 -5.41 -9.07
CA HIS A 45 7.99 -6.61 -9.52
C HIS A 45 6.70 -6.84 -8.72
N HIS A 46 6.79 -6.85 -7.39
CA HIS A 46 5.63 -7.02 -6.50
C HIS A 46 4.58 -5.92 -6.68
N LEU A 47 5.01 -4.66 -6.87
CA LEU A 47 4.11 -3.55 -7.19
C LEU A 47 3.37 -3.75 -8.52
N ARG A 48 4.04 -4.30 -9.54
CA ARG A 48 3.40 -4.59 -10.84
C ARG A 48 2.47 -5.80 -10.78
N CYS A 49 2.79 -6.78 -9.95
CA CYS A 49 1.96 -7.96 -9.71
C CYS A 49 0.82 -7.70 -8.72
N PHE A 50 0.77 -6.52 -8.09
CA PHE A 50 -0.29 -6.17 -7.16
C PHE A 50 -1.58 -5.91 -7.94
N GLU A 51 -2.38 -6.97 -8.09
CA GLU A 51 -3.57 -7.01 -8.92
C GLU A 51 -4.69 -6.10 -8.39
N GLY A 52 -5.46 -5.49 -9.29
CA GLY A 52 -6.46 -4.47 -8.95
C GLY A 52 -7.60 -4.94 -8.03
N GLU A 53 -7.90 -6.24 -8.02
CA GLU A 53 -8.87 -6.84 -7.08
C GLU A 53 -8.36 -6.85 -5.64
N LYS A 54 -7.08 -7.18 -5.44
CA LYS A 54 -6.42 -7.10 -4.12
C LYS A 54 -6.41 -5.65 -3.62
N VAL A 55 -6.14 -4.67 -4.48
CA VAL A 55 -6.16 -3.24 -4.11
C VAL A 55 -7.54 -2.82 -3.61
N LYS A 56 -8.62 -3.22 -4.29
CA LYS A 56 -10.00 -2.89 -3.89
C LYS A 56 -10.38 -3.48 -2.53
N SER A 57 -10.01 -4.74 -2.29
CA SER A 57 -10.24 -5.41 -1.01
C SER A 57 -9.43 -4.80 0.13
N VAL A 58 -8.15 -4.50 -0.13
CA VAL A 58 -7.20 -4.00 0.87
C VAL A 58 -7.48 -2.53 1.24
N CYS A 59 -7.82 -1.68 0.28
CA CYS A 59 -8.02 -0.24 0.53
C CYS A 59 -9.32 0.09 1.25
N ASN A 60 -10.24 -0.87 1.43
CA ASN A 60 -11.50 -0.76 2.17
C ASN A 60 -12.15 0.64 2.11
N LEU A 61 -12.31 1.15 0.87
CA LEU A 61 -12.73 2.52 0.57
C LEU A 61 -14.05 2.91 1.24
N GLU A 62 -14.90 1.92 1.55
CA GLU A 62 -16.17 2.11 2.29
C GLU A 62 -15.96 2.75 3.67
N ARG A 63 -14.87 2.42 4.37
CA ARG A 63 -14.56 3.01 5.69
C ARG A 63 -14.26 4.51 5.58
N TYR A 64 -13.68 4.93 4.45
CA TYR A 64 -13.38 6.33 4.18
C TYR A 64 -14.65 7.13 3.86
N ILE A 65 -15.57 6.55 3.09
CA ILE A 65 -16.85 7.17 2.72
C ILE A 65 -17.73 7.35 3.97
N ALA A 66 -17.77 6.35 4.86
CA ALA A 66 -18.55 6.40 6.10
C ALA A 66 -18.03 7.41 7.14
N MET A 67 -16.75 7.77 7.11
CA MET A 67 -16.15 8.80 7.98
C MET A 67 -16.26 10.22 7.41
N ALA A 68 -16.46 10.35 6.10
CA ALA A 68 -16.62 11.64 5.41
C ALA A 68 -18.09 12.09 5.29
N SER A 69 -19.03 11.30 5.84
CA SER A 69 -20.47 11.58 5.92
C SER A 69 -20.82 12.10 7.31
#